data_AF-A0A7Y7NLM9-F1
#
_entry.id   AF-A0A7Y7NLM9-F1
#
_cell.length_a   1.000
_cell.length_b   1.000
_cell.length_c   1.000
_cell.angle_alpha   90.00
_cell.angle_beta   90.00
_cell.angle_gamma   90.00
#
_symmetry.space_group_name_H-M   'P 1'
#
loop_
_entity.id
_entity.type
_entity.pdbx_description
1 polymer ?
#
loop_
_entity_poly.entity_id
_entity_poly.type
_entity_poly.pdbx_seq_one_letter_code
_entity_poly.pdbx_strand_id
1 'polypeptide(L)'
;MGPISGGIIYAFNTDSGSPPDIDGSRHLPDALALTDSEGKFSLRLPAGTYYLTSWKKAAGPAPGPPEEGDLHALSRDEKGSPVKYTVKSGVITDHVVLRQATVFKSPAVRITDGVTAITGTLTTFEGTPLADAFVQVYINEDVKGKPCYVSYKTGKDGKFIVKIDHEGAYYLAVRANYGVGRPVNGEILGIYGGEMASPVNVKDKSVTSGIDIKVGQFIDNKQG
;
A
#
# COMPACT_ATOMS: atom_id res chain seq x y z
N MET A 1 -19.56 -13.58 15.28
CA MET A 1 -19.51 -13.40 13.80
C MET A 1 -19.18 -14.74 13.18
N GLY A 2 -19.92 -15.14 12.14
CA GLY A 2 -19.64 -16.36 11.37
C GLY A 2 -18.50 -16.15 10.36
N PRO A 3 -18.16 -17.17 9.56
CA PRO A 3 -17.14 -17.07 8.52
C PRO A 3 -17.42 -15.91 7.55
N ILE A 4 -16.36 -15.23 7.11
CA ILE A 4 -16.45 -14.07 6.21
C ILE A 4 -16.28 -14.52 4.76
N SER A 5 -17.38 -14.57 4.02
CA SER A 5 -17.36 -14.73 2.57
C SER A 5 -17.04 -13.41 1.85
N GLY A 6 -16.44 -13.52 0.66
CA GLY A 6 -16.09 -12.38 -0.19
C GLY A 6 -15.02 -11.46 0.42
N GLY A 7 -14.24 -11.97 1.37
CA GLY A 7 -13.04 -11.32 1.87
C GLY A 7 -11.87 -11.54 0.92
N ILE A 8 -10.83 -10.76 1.11
CA ILE A 8 -9.56 -10.86 0.39
C ILE A 8 -8.49 -11.13 1.45
N ILE A 9 -7.75 -12.22 1.30
CA ILE A 9 -6.55 -12.50 2.08
C ILE A 9 -5.36 -11.95 1.31
N TYR A 10 -4.51 -11.20 1.99
CA TYR A 10 -3.25 -10.71 1.48
C TYR A 10 -2.09 -11.34 2.22
N ALA A 11 -1.06 -11.73 1.47
CA ALA A 11 0.21 -12.19 2.01
C ALA A 11 1.30 -11.15 1.79
N PHE A 12 2.09 -10.89 2.84
CA PHE A 12 3.22 -9.97 2.83
C PHE A 12 4.45 -10.72 3.29
N ASN A 13 5.45 -10.85 2.41
CA ASN A 13 6.73 -11.45 2.76
C ASN A 13 7.42 -10.59 3.82
N THR A 14 7.95 -11.22 4.87
CA THR A 14 8.66 -10.52 5.95
C THR A 14 9.94 -9.83 5.47
N ASP A 15 10.49 -10.24 4.33
CA ASP A 15 11.65 -9.60 3.71
C ASP A 15 11.27 -8.30 2.99
N SER A 16 9.98 -8.10 2.67
CA SER A 16 9.46 -6.89 2.02
C SER A 16 9.22 -5.74 3.00
N GLY A 17 9.21 -6.01 4.31
CA GLY A 17 9.03 -4.97 5.33
C GLY A 17 8.36 -5.44 6.61
N SER A 18 7.92 -4.46 7.38
CA SER A 18 7.22 -4.63 8.65
C SER A 18 5.89 -5.39 8.50
N PRO A 19 5.25 -5.84 9.60
CA PRO A 19 3.86 -6.26 9.53
C PRO A 19 2.99 -5.14 8.94
N PRO A 20 2.01 -5.46 8.06
CA PRO A 20 1.09 -4.48 7.46
C PRO A 20 0.07 -4.00 8.50
N ASP A 21 0.53 -3.21 9.47
CA ASP A 21 -0.31 -2.56 10.46
C ASP A 21 -0.98 -1.31 9.86
N ILE A 22 -2.16 -0.95 10.36
CA ILE A 22 -2.94 0.20 9.88
C ILE A 22 -2.13 1.49 10.02
N ASP A 23 -1.38 1.65 11.11
CA ASP A 23 -0.55 2.82 11.36
C ASP A 23 0.90 2.64 10.86
N GLY A 24 1.24 1.51 10.26
CA GLY A 24 2.59 1.16 9.84
C GLY A 24 2.95 1.64 8.42
N SER A 25 4.11 1.17 7.95
CA SER A 25 4.48 1.24 6.54
C SER A 25 3.48 0.44 5.71
N ARG A 26 3.07 1.00 4.56
CA ARG A 26 2.11 0.35 3.65
C ARG A 26 2.82 -0.17 2.42
N HIS A 27 3.49 -1.30 2.59
CA HIS A 27 3.97 -2.11 1.47
C HIS A 27 2.81 -2.83 0.78
N LEU A 28 2.98 -3.14 -0.50
CA LEU A 28 1.97 -3.85 -1.28
C LEU A 28 2.07 -5.36 -1.06
N PRO A 29 0.93 -6.08 -1.07
CA PRO A 29 0.91 -7.52 -0.87
C PRO A 29 1.65 -8.27 -1.99
N ASP A 30 2.29 -9.37 -1.66
CA ASP A 30 3.01 -10.24 -2.61
C ASP A 30 2.08 -11.23 -3.30
N ALA A 31 0.97 -11.58 -2.65
CA ALA A 31 -0.10 -12.35 -3.25
C ALA A 31 -1.43 -12.04 -2.57
N LEU A 32 -2.51 -12.39 -3.25
CA LEU A 32 -3.87 -12.30 -2.72
C LEU A 32 -4.72 -13.50 -3.12
N ALA A 33 -5.74 -13.80 -2.32
CA ALA A 33 -6.76 -14.79 -2.61
C ALA A 33 -8.12 -14.31 -2.08
N LEU A 34 -9.20 -14.63 -2.79
CA LEU A 34 -10.55 -14.41 -2.29
C LEU A 34 -10.94 -15.53 -1.33
N THR A 35 -11.75 -15.21 -0.33
CA THR A 35 -12.43 -16.22 0.48
C THR A 35 -13.69 -16.70 -0.23
N ASP A 36 -13.95 -18.00 -0.16
CA ASP A 36 -15.17 -18.61 -0.70
C ASP A 36 -16.41 -18.32 0.16
N SER A 37 -17.55 -18.93 -0.19
CA SER A 37 -18.81 -18.78 0.55
C SER A 37 -18.74 -19.26 2.01
N GLU A 38 -17.78 -20.14 2.34
CA GLU A 38 -17.53 -20.66 3.68
C GLU A 38 -16.40 -19.90 4.40
N GLY A 39 -15.85 -18.85 3.78
CA GLY A 39 -14.74 -18.07 4.32
C GLY A 39 -13.38 -18.75 4.22
N LYS A 40 -13.25 -19.85 3.47
CA LYS A 40 -11.98 -20.55 3.24
C LYS A 40 -11.23 -19.90 2.10
N PHE A 41 -9.90 -20.03 2.10
CA PHE A 41 -9.04 -19.50 1.06
C PHE A 41 -7.86 -20.44 0.81
N SER A 42 -7.22 -20.28 -0.34
CA SER A 42 -5.97 -20.98 -0.67
C SER A 42 -5.05 -20.02 -1.42
N LEU A 43 -3.80 -19.92 -0.97
CA LEU A 43 -2.75 -19.09 -1.58
C LEU A 43 -1.61 -19.98 -2.07
N ARG A 44 -1.16 -19.76 -3.31
CA ARG A 44 0.11 -20.31 -3.79
C ARG A 44 1.18 -19.24 -3.60
N LEU A 45 2.15 -19.55 -2.75
CA LEU A 45 3.23 -18.63 -2.38
C LEU A 45 4.58 -19.28 -2.67
N PRO A 46 5.60 -18.50 -3.06
CA PRO A 46 6.99 -18.93 -2.96
C PRO A 46 7.34 -19.38 -1.54
N ALA A 47 8.40 -20.17 -1.40
CA ALA A 47 8.94 -20.49 -0.09
C ALA A 47 9.44 -19.20 0.58
N GLY A 48 9.11 -19.03 1.85
CA GLY A 48 9.39 -17.78 2.58
C GLY A 48 8.61 -17.69 3.87
N THR A 49 8.69 -16.52 4.52
CA THR A 49 7.93 -16.22 5.73
C THR A 49 7.01 -15.05 5.47
N TYR A 50 5.75 -15.17 5.90
CA TYR A 50 4.70 -14.22 5.53
C TYR A 50 3.89 -13.76 6.73
N TYR A 51 3.49 -12.49 6.72
CA TYR A 51 2.34 -11.99 7.47
C TYR A 51 1.07 -12.12 6.61
N LEU A 52 -0.06 -12.36 7.25
CA LEU A 52 -1.37 -12.45 6.58
C LEU A 52 -2.34 -11.41 7.13
N THR A 53 -3.00 -10.67 6.24
CA THR A 53 -4.16 -9.83 6.57
C THR A 53 -5.39 -10.27 5.78
N SER A 54 -6.57 -9.96 6.31
CA SER A 54 -7.83 -10.09 5.60
C SER A 54 -8.51 -8.73 5.50
N TRP A 55 -9.09 -8.45 4.34
CA TRP A 55 -9.98 -7.31 4.15
C TRP A 55 -11.31 -7.77 3.61
N LYS A 56 -12.41 -7.21 4.12
CA LYS A 56 -13.71 -7.31 3.48
C LYS A 56 -14.15 -5.92 3.07
N LYS A 57 -14.19 -5.70 1.77
CA LYS A 57 -14.68 -4.46 1.19
C LYS A 57 -16.16 -4.25 1.50
N ALA A 58 -16.54 -3.08 1.98
CA ALA A 58 -17.94 -2.73 2.19
C ALA A 58 -18.72 -2.67 0.86
N ALA A 59 -18.07 -2.19 -0.20
CA ALA A 59 -18.64 -2.05 -1.55
C ALA A 59 -18.59 -3.33 -2.42
N GLY A 60 -18.07 -4.44 -1.88
CA GLY A 60 -17.89 -5.71 -2.62
C GLY A 60 -16.44 -6.00 -3.01
N PRO A 61 -16.11 -7.26 -3.40
CA PRO A 61 -14.73 -7.75 -3.47
C PRO A 61 -13.95 -7.12 -4.62
N ALA A 62 -13.26 -6.02 -4.35
CA ALA A 62 -12.34 -5.36 -5.26
C ALA A 62 -10.94 -5.25 -4.63
N PRO A 63 -9.88 -5.68 -5.33
CA PRO A 63 -8.51 -5.40 -4.91
C PRO A 63 -8.27 -3.89 -4.83
N GLY A 64 -7.52 -3.47 -3.83
CA GLY A 64 -7.23 -2.06 -3.62
C GLY A 64 -6.97 -1.73 -2.16
N PRO A 65 -6.55 -0.48 -1.88
CA PRO A 65 -6.31 -0.03 -0.53
C PRO A 65 -7.62 0.01 0.23
N PRO A 66 -7.59 -0.14 1.55
CA PRO A 66 -8.80 -0.14 2.36
C PRO A 66 -9.51 1.22 2.36
N GLU A 67 -10.82 1.17 2.51
CA GLU A 67 -11.71 2.33 2.59
C GLU A 67 -12.48 2.31 3.92
N GLU A 68 -12.91 3.49 4.36
CA GLU A 68 -13.73 3.64 5.56
C GLU A 68 -14.90 2.66 5.56
N GLY A 69 -15.03 1.88 6.64
CA GLY A 69 -16.07 0.86 6.76
C GLY A 69 -15.67 -0.54 6.32
N ASP A 70 -14.54 -0.73 5.62
CA ASP A 70 -14.02 -2.06 5.29
C ASP A 70 -13.72 -2.85 6.58
N LEU A 71 -13.92 -4.16 6.58
CA LEU A 71 -13.43 -4.99 7.69
C LEU A 71 -11.97 -5.34 7.47
N HIS A 72 -11.15 -5.26 8.51
CA HIS A 72 -9.73 -5.60 8.50
C HIS A 72 -9.39 -6.57 9.62
N ALA A 73 -8.52 -7.56 9.35
CA ALA A 73 -7.82 -8.29 10.40
C ALA A 73 -6.37 -8.53 9.99
N LEU A 74 -5.43 -8.25 10.90
CA LEU A 74 -4.07 -8.79 10.84
C LEU A 74 -4.03 -10.06 11.69
N SER A 75 -3.43 -11.13 11.17
CA SER A 75 -3.26 -12.34 11.96
C SER A 75 -2.35 -12.09 13.15
N ARG A 76 -2.85 -12.34 14.36
CA ARG A 76 -2.17 -12.08 15.62
C ARG A 76 -2.25 -13.31 16.53
N ASP A 77 -1.22 -13.50 17.35
CA ASP A 77 -1.20 -14.52 18.39
C ASP A 77 -2.08 -14.11 19.58
N GLU A 78 -2.17 -14.96 20.60
CA GLU A 78 -2.96 -14.70 21.82
C GLU A 78 -2.52 -13.44 22.58
N LYS A 79 -1.28 -12.97 22.34
CA LYS A 79 -0.71 -11.75 22.95
C LYS A 79 -0.92 -10.52 22.07
N GLY A 80 -1.56 -10.66 20.90
CA GLY A 80 -1.78 -9.58 19.95
C GLY A 80 -0.59 -9.31 19.02
N SER A 81 0.46 -10.12 19.04
CA SER A 81 1.63 -9.94 18.17
C SER A 81 1.39 -10.52 16.77
N PRO A 82 1.83 -9.86 15.68
CA PRO A 82 1.67 -10.38 14.33
C PRO A 82 2.30 -11.77 14.15
N VAL A 83 1.52 -12.72 13.63
CA VAL A 83 1.98 -14.11 13.40
C VAL A 83 2.74 -14.21 12.08
N LYS A 84 3.88 -14.90 12.12
CA LYS A 84 4.67 -15.27 10.95
C LYS A 84 4.32 -16.69 10.50
N TYR A 85 4.00 -16.85 9.22
CA TYR A 85 3.69 -18.13 8.59
C TYR A 85 4.82 -18.53 7.64
N THR A 86 5.44 -19.68 7.89
CA THR A 86 6.47 -20.22 7.00
C THR A 86 5.84 -21.09 5.91
N VAL A 87 6.11 -20.77 4.66
CA VAL A 87 5.76 -21.56 3.49
C VAL A 87 7.01 -22.31 3.01
N LYS A 88 6.85 -23.61 2.77
CA LYS A 88 7.91 -24.48 2.22
C LYS A 88 7.48 -24.98 0.84
N SER A 89 8.46 -25.18 -0.05
CA SER A 89 8.19 -25.68 -1.39
C SER A 89 7.50 -27.05 -1.34
N GLY A 90 6.40 -27.19 -2.10
CA GLY A 90 5.66 -28.45 -2.22
C GLY A 90 4.85 -28.86 -0.99
N VAL A 91 4.77 -28.03 0.06
CA VAL A 91 4.04 -28.33 1.29
C VAL A 91 2.81 -27.44 1.39
N ILE A 92 1.66 -28.04 1.72
CA ILE A 92 0.47 -27.29 2.12
C ILE A 92 0.62 -26.97 3.61
N THR A 93 0.61 -25.68 3.97
CA THR A 93 0.59 -25.24 5.36
C THR A 93 -0.87 -25.17 5.80
N ASP A 94 -1.34 -26.19 6.51
CA ASP A 94 -2.73 -26.62 6.36
C ASP A 94 -3.83 -25.69 6.92
N HIS A 95 -3.62 -24.90 7.98
CA HIS A 95 -4.72 -24.10 8.53
C HIS A 95 -4.29 -22.77 9.17
N VAL A 96 -4.65 -21.66 8.52
CA VAL A 96 -4.59 -20.33 9.12
C VAL A 96 -5.99 -19.79 9.33
N VAL A 97 -6.29 -19.34 10.55
CA VAL A 97 -7.56 -18.69 10.87
C VAL A 97 -7.29 -17.26 11.29
N LEU A 98 -7.72 -16.30 10.46
CA LEU A 98 -7.72 -14.89 10.83
C LEU A 98 -8.99 -14.61 11.64
N ARG A 99 -8.82 -14.04 12.83
CA ARG A 99 -9.89 -13.72 13.79
C ARG A 99 -9.94 -12.22 14.05
N GLN A 100 -11.00 -11.77 14.72
CA GLN A 100 -11.12 -10.42 15.28
C GLN A 100 -11.05 -9.30 14.21
N ALA A 101 -11.79 -9.45 13.12
CA ALA A 101 -11.90 -8.38 12.14
C ALA A 101 -12.55 -7.13 12.77
N THR A 102 -11.93 -5.97 12.57
CA THR A 102 -12.41 -4.67 13.02
C THR A 102 -12.79 -3.80 11.84
N VAL A 103 -13.67 -2.82 12.07
CA VAL A 103 -13.99 -1.83 11.04
C VAL A 103 -12.79 -0.92 10.87
N PHE A 104 -12.27 -0.86 9.65
CA PHE A 104 -11.22 0.06 9.25
C PHE A 104 -11.74 1.48 9.32
N LYS A 105 -10.97 2.29 10.04
CA LYS A 105 -11.06 3.74 10.04
C LYS A 105 -9.74 4.24 9.53
N SER A 106 -9.78 5.11 8.54
CA SER A 106 -8.58 5.73 8.00
C SER A 106 -7.89 6.47 9.14
N PRO A 107 -6.68 6.05 9.55
CA PRO A 107 -6.01 6.75 10.63
C PRO A 107 -5.61 8.13 10.12
N ALA A 108 -5.65 9.12 11.02
CA ALA A 108 -4.82 10.29 10.82
C ALA A 108 -3.38 9.79 10.90
N VAL A 109 -2.69 9.62 9.77
CA VAL A 109 -1.28 9.18 9.80
C VAL A 109 -0.49 10.22 10.55
N ARG A 110 0.07 9.83 11.69
CA ARG A 110 0.88 10.70 12.53
C ARG A 110 2.36 10.41 12.32
N ILE A 111 3.12 11.49 12.28
CA ILE A 111 4.57 11.45 12.52
C ILE A 111 4.74 11.36 14.04
N THR A 112 5.32 10.26 14.49
CA THR A 112 5.68 10.03 15.89
C THR A 112 7.20 9.98 16.02
N ASP A 113 7.71 10.18 17.22
CA ASP A 113 9.15 10.11 17.47
C ASP A 113 9.75 8.78 16.98
N GLY A 114 10.89 8.87 16.30
CA GLY A 114 11.60 7.71 15.76
C GLY A 114 10.99 7.11 14.48
N VAL A 115 9.99 7.73 13.87
CA VAL A 115 9.45 7.27 12.57
C VAL A 115 10.40 7.61 11.43
N THR A 116 10.52 6.69 10.48
CA THR A 116 11.11 6.94 9.15
C THR A 116 9.98 7.25 8.17
N ALA A 117 9.96 8.44 7.58
CA ALA A 117 8.87 8.84 6.69
C ALA A 117 9.27 9.85 5.62
N ILE A 118 8.50 9.87 4.53
CA ILE A 118 8.52 10.90 3.49
C ILE A 118 7.24 11.72 3.59
N THR A 119 7.35 13.05 3.60
CA THR A 119 6.21 13.96 3.63
C THR A 119 6.30 15.05 2.58
N GLY A 120 5.15 15.47 2.10
CA GLY A 120 5.08 16.39 0.96
C GLY A 120 3.68 16.81 0.57
N THR A 121 3.60 17.52 -0.55
CA THR A 121 2.34 18.06 -1.09
C THR A 121 2.19 17.70 -2.57
N LEU A 122 0.98 17.30 -2.95
CA LEU A 122 0.58 17.12 -4.33
C LEU A 122 -0.13 18.36 -4.82
N THR A 123 0.31 18.92 -5.94
CA THR A 123 -0.34 20.09 -6.57
C THR A 123 -0.50 19.90 -8.07
N THR A 124 -1.54 20.48 -8.64
CA THR A 124 -1.65 20.63 -10.10
C THR A 124 -0.58 21.60 -10.62
N PHE A 125 -0.39 21.67 -11.94
CA PHE A 125 0.55 22.63 -12.54
C PHE A 125 0.16 24.10 -12.25
N GLU A 126 -1.12 24.36 -11.99
CA GLU A 126 -1.67 25.66 -11.58
C GLU A 126 -1.47 25.95 -10.09
N GLY A 127 -0.89 25.01 -9.32
CA GLY A 127 -0.62 25.16 -7.90
C GLY A 127 -1.78 24.79 -6.97
N THR A 128 -2.82 24.15 -7.48
CA THR A 128 -3.97 23.72 -6.65
C THR A 128 -3.65 22.40 -5.94
N PRO A 129 -3.84 22.28 -4.61
CA PRO A 129 -3.64 21.00 -3.92
C PRO A 129 -4.53 19.88 -4.46
N LEU A 130 -3.97 18.68 -4.63
CA LEU A 130 -4.68 17.53 -5.19
C LEU A 130 -5.14 16.57 -4.08
N ALA A 131 -6.45 16.43 -3.93
CA ALA A 131 -7.08 15.39 -3.11
C ALA A 131 -7.24 14.05 -3.86
N ASP A 132 -7.54 13.00 -3.12
CA ASP A 132 -7.94 11.68 -3.63
C ASP A 132 -6.88 10.99 -4.51
N ALA A 133 -5.60 11.28 -4.27
CA ALA A 133 -4.48 10.67 -4.98
C ALA A 133 -3.55 9.89 -4.05
N PHE A 134 -2.82 8.93 -4.62
CA PHE A 134 -1.81 8.15 -3.93
C PHE A 134 -0.41 8.50 -4.40
N VAL A 135 0.53 8.53 -3.47
CA VAL A 135 1.97 8.52 -3.74
C VAL A 135 2.47 7.09 -3.64
N GLN A 136 3.05 6.60 -4.72
CA GLN A 136 3.68 5.29 -4.85
C GLN A 136 5.19 5.47 -4.77
N VAL A 137 5.84 4.61 -4.01
CA VAL A 137 7.29 4.66 -3.76
C VAL A 137 7.96 3.49 -4.45
N TYR A 138 9.05 3.77 -5.14
CA TYR A 138 9.83 2.83 -5.94
C TYR A 138 11.29 2.85 -5.51
N ILE A 139 11.97 1.72 -5.71
CA ILE A 139 13.42 1.60 -5.53
C ILE A 139 14.20 1.90 -6.82
N ASN A 140 13.53 1.83 -7.98
CA ASN A 140 14.15 2.03 -9.28
C ASN A 140 13.82 3.42 -9.83
N GLU A 141 14.82 4.07 -10.44
CA GLU A 141 14.71 5.41 -11.01
C GLU A 141 13.72 5.51 -12.19
N ASP A 142 13.47 4.41 -12.89
CA ASP A 142 12.55 4.39 -14.01
C ASP A 142 11.08 4.35 -13.58
N VAL A 143 10.81 4.25 -12.27
CA VAL A 143 9.48 4.21 -11.66
C VAL A 143 8.60 3.12 -12.31
N LYS A 144 9.19 1.96 -12.59
CA LYS A 144 8.48 0.80 -13.16
C LYS A 144 8.35 -0.34 -12.16
N GLY A 145 7.37 -1.19 -12.45
CA GLY A 145 7.10 -2.41 -11.69
C GLY A 145 6.16 -2.18 -10.50
N LYS A 146 6.29 -3.02 -9.48
CA LYS A 146 5.49 -2.95 -8.26
C LYS A 146 6.11 -1.92 -7.31
N PRO A 147 5.38 -0.90 -6.83
CA PRO A 147 5.89 -0.01 -5.80
C PRO A 147 6.14 -0.76 -4.49
N CYS A 148 7.17 -0.36 -3.75
CA CYS A 148 7.49 -0.92 -2.45
C CYS A 148 6.63 -0.33 -1.33
N TYR A 149 6.16 0.92 -1.45
CA TYR A 149 5.23 1.54 -0.50
C TYR A 149 4.17 2.39 -1.20
N VAL A 150 3.05 2.66 -0.54
CA VAL A 150 2.00 3.57 -1.04
C VAL A 150 1.46 4.46 0.07
N SER A 151 1.12 5.74 -0.20
CA SER A 151 0.45 6.67 0.73
C SER A 151 -1.02 6.27 1.00
N TYR A 152 -1.69 6.93 1.96
CA TYR A 152 -3.16 7.01 1.91
C TYR A 152 -3.56 8.03 0.85
N LYS A 153 -4.85 8.07 0.51
CA LYS A 153 -5.40 9.15 -0.32
C LYS A 153 -5.08 10.50 0.32
N THR A 154 -4.61 11.45 -0.47
CA THR A 154 -4.41 12.83 -0.04
C THR A 154 -5.75 13.48 0.29
N GLY A 155 -5.75 14.33 1.32
CA GLY A 155 -6.89 15.17 1.66
C GLY A 155 -7.00 16.39 0.75
N LYS A 156 -7.95 17.28 1.06
CA LYS A 156 -8.16 18.55 0.34
C LYS A 156 -6.96 19.51 0.40
N ASP A 157 -6.03 19.28 1.33
CA ASP A 157 -4.79 20.04 1.45
C ASP A 157 -3.64 19.47 0.60
N GLY A 158 -3.88 18.37 -0.12
CA GLY A 158 -2.90 17.72 -0.99
C GLY A 158 -1.74 17.07 -0.25
N LYS A 159 -1.74 17.04 1.09
CA LYS A 159 -0.62 16.53 1.87
C LYS A 159 -0.60 15.02 1.89
N PHE A 160 0.60 14.46 1.82
CA PHE A 160 0.82 13.03 1.95
C PHE A 160 1.89 12.71 2.99
N ILE A 161 1.77 11.52 3.55
CA ILE A 161 2.78 10.88 4.39
C ILE A 161 2.93 9.43 3.93
N VAL A 162 4.18 9.03 3.72
CA VAL A 162 4.55 7.62 3.49
C VAL A 162 5.53 7.19 4.57
N LYS A 163 5.15 6.21 5.39
CA LYS A 163 6.08 5.56 6.33
C LYS A 163 6.89 4.51 5.57
N ILE A 164 8.18 4.46 5.86
CA ILE A 164 9.17 3.64 5.18
C ILE A 164 9.88 2.79 6.24
N ASP A 165 10.14 1.52 5.97
CA ASP A 165 10.79 0.65 6.97
C ASP A 165 12.32 0.75 6.96
N HIS A 166 12.90 1.20 5.85
CA HIS A 166 14.34 1.17 5.62
C HIS A 166 14.86 2.50 5.08
N GLU A 167 16.09 2.85 5.44
CA GLU A 167 16.79 3.95 4.80
C GLU A 167 17.19 3.59 3.36
N GLY A 168 17.37 4.61 2.51
CA GLY A 168 17.73 4.40 1.12
C GLY A 168 17.32 5.56 0.20
N ALA A 169 17.65 5.40 -1.08
CA ALA A 169 17.18 6.28 -2.13
C ALA A 169 15.88 5.72 -2.73
N TYR A 170 14.84 6.55 -2.76
CA TYR A 170 13.52 6.19 -3.25
C TYR A 170 13.05 7.13 -4.35
N TYR A 171 12.19 6.65 -5.22
CA TYR A 171 11.60 7.42 -6.32
C TYR A 171 10.09 7.42 -6.18
N LEU A 172 9.46 8.57 -6.42
CA LEU A 172 8.06 8.78 -6.10
C LEU A 172 7.28 9.09 -7.37
N ALA A 173 6.15 8.41 -7.52
CA ALA A 173 5.15 8.74 -8.53
C ALA A 173 3.77 8.83 -7.93
N VAL A 174 2.92 9.60 -8.58
CA VAL A 174 1.55 9.86 -8.17
C VAL A 174 0.61 9.21 -9.17
N ARG A 175 -0.42 8.55 -8.64
CA ARG A 175 -1.58 8.12 -9.43
C ARG A 175 -2.86 8.42 -8.65
N ALA A 176 -3.87 8.96 -9.32
CA ALA A 176 -5.21 9.07 -8.73
C ALA A 176 -5.89 7.69 -8.61
N ASN A 177 -5.67 6.83 -9.61
CA ASN A 177 -6.18 5.47 -9.57
C ASN A 177 -5.12 4.53 -9.00
N TYR A 178 -5.55 3.61 -8.12
CA TYR A 178 -4.70 2.52 -7.62
C TYR A 178 -4.38 1.46 -8.71
N GLY A 179 -4.76 1.71 -9.96
CA GLY A 179 -4.79 0.74 -11.04
C GLY A 179 -3.44 0.06 -11.30
N VAL A 180 -3.50 -1.24 -11.56
CA VAL A 180 -2.36 -2.03 -12.05
C VAL A 180 -2.28 -1.86 -13.57
N GLY A 181 -1.08 -1.60 -14.09
CA GLY A 181 -0.85 -1.49 -15.53
C GLY A 181 -0.69 -0.06 -16.04
N ARG A 182 -0.66 0.07 -17.37
CA ARG A 182 -0.41 1.34 -18.07
C ARG A 182 -1.49 2.37 -17.69
N PRO A 183 -1.12 3.64 -17.42
CA PRO A 183 -2.09 4.70 -17.23
C PRO A 183 -3.04 4.85 -18.42
N VAL A 184 -4.28 5.23 -18.15
CA VAL A 184 -5.30 5.50 -19.16
C VAL A 184 -5.44 7.00 -19.40
N ASN A 185 -5.89 7.40 -20.59
CA ASN A 185 -6.10 8.81 -20.91
C ASN A 185 -6.98 9.52 -19.87
N GLY A 186 -6.53 10.70 -19.45
CA GLY A 186 -7.19 11.50 -18.42
C GLY A 186 -6.82 11.12 -16.98
N GLU A 187 -6.07 10.03 -16.76
CA GLU A 187 -5.59 9.69 -15.42
C GLU A 187 -4.59 10.73 -14.91
N ILE A 188 -4.68 11.12 -13.64
CA ILE A 188 -3.72 12.04 -13.04
C ILE A 188 -2.42 11.30 -12.71
N LEU A 189 -1.31 11.83 -13.22
CA LEU A 189 0.04 11.34 -12.99
C LEU A 189 0.98 12.47 -12.58
N GLY A 190 2.04 12.10 -11.87
CA GLY A 190 3.19 12.97 -11.62
C GLY A 190 4.38 12.14 -11.14
N ILE A 191 5.59 12.64 -11.35
CA ILE A 191 6.81 12.02 -10.85
C ILE A 191 7.58 13.11 -10.10
N TYR A 192 8.11 12.77 -8.92
CA TYR A 192 9.00 13.68 -8.21
C TYR A 192 10.27 13.88 -9.03
N GLY A 193 10.61 15.13 -9.36
CA GLY A 193 11.66 15.48 -10.33
C GLY A 193 11.16 15.86 -11.72
N GLY A 194 9.88 15.61 -12.02
CA GLY A 194 9.25 15.99 -13.30
C GLY A 194 9.42 14.91 -14.36
N GLU A 195 10.06 15.22 -15.48
CA GLU A 195 10.24 14.27 -16.60
C GLU A 195 11.16 13.10 -16.23
N MET A 196 12.17 13.37 -15.40
CA MET A 196 13.07 12.36 -14.85
C MET A 196 12.87 12.28 -13.34
N ALA A 197 12.88 11.07 -12.80
CA ALA A 197 12.70 10.87 -11.37
C ALA A 197 13.93 11.35 -10.59
N SER A 198 13.71 12.21 -9.61
CA SER A 198 14.73 12.60 -8.64
C SER A 198 14.71 11.64 -7.45
N PRO A 199 15.87 11.23 -6.92
CA PRO A 199 15.91 10.40 -5.73
C PRO A 199 15.53 11.21 -4.48
N VAL A 200 14.73 10.60 -3.62
CA VAL A 200 14.45 11.03 -2.24
C VAL A 200 15.30 10.18 -1.32
N ASN A 201 16.32 10.79 -0.70
CA ASN A 201 17.18 10.12 0.25
C ASN A 201 16.50 10.10 1.63
N VAL A 202 16.21 8.89 2.12
CA VAL A 202 15.59 8.63 3.41
C VAL A 202 16.64 8.08 4.36
N LYS A 203 16.68 8.59 5.59
CA LYS A 203 17.53 8.08 6.66
C LYS A 203 16.69 7.45 7.76
N ASP A 204 17.24 6.45 8.44
CA ASP A 204 16.51 5.79 9.52
C ASP A 204 16.12 6.77 10.64
N LYS A 205 14.93 6.56 11.19
CA LYS A 205 14.29 7.34 12.27
C LYS A 205 14.23 8.84 11.97
N SER A 206 14.05 9.19 10.70
CA SER A 206 13.96 10.59 10.26
C SER A 206 12.81 10.84 9.29
N VAL A 207 12.38 12.09 9.24
CA VAL A 207 11.34 12.55 8.32
C VAL A 207 11.99 13.37 7.21
N THR A 208 11.98 12.84 5.99
CA THR A 208 12.34 13.58 4.78
C THR A 208 11.12 14.39 4.34
N SER A 209 11.16 15.71 4.49
CA SER A 209 10.05 16.62 4.23
C SER A 209 10.30 17.54 3.03
N GLY A 210 9.27 18.28 2.60
CA GLY A 210 9.38 19.24 1.51
C GLY A 210 9.35 18.59 0.12
N ILE A 211 8.76 17.40 0.00
CA ILE A 211 8.63 16.70 -1.27
C ILE A 211 7.38 17.19 -2.01
N ASP A 212 7.55 18.20 -2.85
CA ASP A 212 6.45 18.72 -3.66
C ASP A 212 6.42 18.06 -5.03
N ILE A 213 5.28 17.48 -5.39
CA ILE A 213 5.09 16.78 -6.68
C ILE A 213 4.00 17.49 -7.46
N LYS A 214 4.34 17.94 -8.67
CA LYS A 214 3.38 18.45 -9.64
C LYS A 214 2.74 17.31 -10.42
N VAL A 215 1.44 17.42 -10.63
CA VAL A 215 0.64 16.40 -11.32
C VAL A 215 -0.14 17.01 -12.49
N GLY A 216 -0.40 16.19 -13.50
CA GLY A 216 -1.23 16.54 -14.65
C GLY A 216 -1.95 15.34 -15.22
N GLN A 217 -2.83 15.59 -16.19
CA GLN A 217 -3.54 14.53 -16.89
C GLN A 217 -2.60 13.80 -17.85
N PHE A 218 -2.65 12.49 -17.82
CA PHE A 218 -1.98 11.63 -18.78
C PHE A 218 -2.70 11.67 -20.13
N ILE A 219 -1.92 11.85 -21.19
CA ILE A 219 -2.38 11.79 -22.58
C ILE A 219 -1.49 10.79 -23.33
N ASP A 220 -2.10 9.72 -23.82
CA ASP A 220 -1.44 8.70 -24.63
C ASP A 220 -1.34 9.18 -26.08
N ASN A 221 -0.17 9.72 -26.42
CA ASN A 221 0.13 10.22 -27.76
C ASN A 221 0.37 9.11 -28.80
N LYS A 222 0.13 7.82 -28.47
CA LYS A 222 0.28 6.69 -29.42
C LYS A 222 -0.99 6.34 -30.22
N GLN A 223 -1.99 7.21 -30.25
CA GLN A 223 -3.18 7.05 -31.11
C GLN A 223 -3.18 7.96 -32.36
N GLY A 224 -2.02 8.55 -32.70
CA GLY A 224 -1.80 9.30 -33.94
C GLY A 224 -1.11 8.47 -35.00
#